data_AF-A0A817S6R3-F1
#
_entry.id   AF-A0A817S6R3-F1
#
_cell.length_a   1.000
_cell.length_b   1.000
_cell.length_c   1.000
_cell.angle_alpha   90.00
_cell.angle_beta   90.00
_cell.angle_gamma   90.00
#
_symmetry.space_group_name_H-M   'P 1'
#
loop_
_entity.id
_entity.type
_entity.pdbx_description
1 polymer ?
#
loop_
_entity_poly.entity_id
_entity_poly.type
_entity_poly.pdbx_seq_one_letter_code
_entity_poly.pdbx_strand_id
1 'polypeptide(L)'
;MSLPIYKRYEIVFLSKHRYGPHFGIKKIAKMVKCNTSTVKKWLARWKIYKYLGDKTRSGTPRITTQEDDEFIVDATFDVEEPTSKKV
;
A
#
# COMPACT_ATOMS: atom_id res chain seq x y z
N MET A 1 5.81 -3.57 10.86
CA MET A 1 4.48 -3.31 11.46
C MET A 1 4.00 -1.92 11.08
N SER A 2 2.85 -1.82 10.41
CA SER A 2 2.26 -0.53 10.05
C SER A 2 1.55 0.06 11.28
N LEU A 3 1.78 1.33 11.59
CA LEU A 3 1.10 2.01 12.70
C LEU A 3 -0.41 2.06 12.37
N PRO A 4 -1.33 1.73 13.29
CA PRO A 4 -2.77 1.85 13.04
C PRO A 4 -3.18 3.26 12.62
N ILE A 5 -4.21 3.39 11.79
CA ILE A 5 -4.60 4.67 11.18
C ILE A 5 -4.90 5.75 12.21
N TYR A 6 -5.59 5.40 13.31
CA TYR A 6 -5.94 6.33 14.38
C TYR A 6 -4.69 6.95 15.03
N LYS A 7 -3.64 6.16 15.28
CA LYS A 7 -2.36 6.65 15.82
C LYS A 7 -1.63 7.58 14.85
N ARG A 8 -1.81 7.41 13.54
CA ARG A 8 -1.22 8.34 12.55
C ARG A 8 -1.88 9.72 12.64
N TYR A 9 -3.20 9.74 12.78
CA TYR A 9 -3.93 10.99 12.98
C TYR A 9 -3.65 11.60 14.36
N GLU A 10 -3.45 10.78 15.39
CA GLU A 10 -2.99 11.22 16.71
C GLU A 10 -1.65 11.97 16.63
N ILE A 11 -0.69 11.47 15.83
CA ILE A 11 0.58 12.18 15.57
C ILE A 11 0.35 13.57 14.99
N VAL A 12 -0.56 13.70 14.01
CA VAL A 12 -0.88 15.00 13.40
C VAL A 12 -1.61 15.90 14.37
N PHE A 13 -2.54 15.35 15.16
CA PHE A 13 -3.26 16.06 16.21
C PHE A 13 -2.29 16.68 17.22
N LEU A 14 -1.34 15.88 17.72
CA LEU A 14 -0.37 16.32 18.73
C LEU A 14 0.65 17.34 18.19
N SER A 15 0.87 17.42 16.87
CA SER A 15 1.89 18.30 16.29
C SER A 15 1.35 19.56 15.62
N LYS A 16 0.30 19.44 14.80
CA LYS A 16 -0.11 20.47 13.81
C LYS A 16 -1.55 20.93 13.93
N HIS A 17 -2.40 20.24 14.69
CA HIS A 17 -3.81 20.58 14.77
C HIS A 17 -4.03 21.83 15.62
N ARG A 18 -4.99 22.68 15.22
CA ARG A 18 -5.29 23.98 15.89
C ARG A 18 -5.66 23.82 17.37
N TYR A 19 -6.37 22.74 17.71
CA TYR A 19 -6.74 22.40 19.08
C TYR A 19 -5.76 21.44 19.76
N GLY A 20 -4.62 21.18 19.12
CA GLY A 20 -3.61 20.26 19.60
C GLY A 20 -2.59 20.94 20.51
N PRO A 21 -1.89 20.17 21.35
CA PRO A 21 -0.89 20.69 22.29
C PRO A 21 0.48 21.04 21.65
N HIS A 22 0.62 20.94 20.32
CA HIS A 22 1.83 21.29 19.55
C HIS A 22 3.16 20.75 20.13
N PHE A 23 3.19 19.47 20.47
CA PHE A 23 4.37 18.84 21.06
C PHE A 23 5.52 18.63 20.06
N GLY A 24 6.74 18.60 20.59
CA GLY A 24 7.93 18.20 19.85
C GLY A 24 7.97 16.70 19.53
N ILE A 25 8.70 16.34 18.47
CA ILE A 25 8.76 14.98 17.89
C ILE A 25 9.11 13.91 18.94
N LYS A 26 10.07 14.17 19.84
CA LYS A 26 10.48 13.21 20.88
C LYS A 26 9.35 12.91 21.88
N LYS A 27 8.53 13.91 22.24
CA LYS A 27 7.41 13.75 23.16
C LYS A 27 6.25 12.99 22.52
N ILE A 28 5.95 13.29 21.25
CA ILE A 28 4.95 12.56 20.45
C ILE A 28 5.33 11.09 20.32
N ALA A 29 6.60 10.80 20.00
CA ALA A 29 7.11 9.43 19.88
C ALA A 29 6.87 8.62 21.15
N LYS A 30 7.13 9.21 22.33
CA LYS A 30 6.86 8.58 23.64
C LYS A 30 5.37 8.34 23.88
N MET A 31 4.51 9.34 23.62
CA MET A 31 3.05 9.24 23.82
C MET A 31 2.41 8.16 22.94
N VAL A 32 2.74 8.16 21.65
CA VAL A 32 2.16 7.23 20.67
C VAL A 32 2.79 5.83 20.75
N LYS A 33 3.89 5.70 21.54
CA LYS A 33 4.74 4.51 21.66
C LYS A 33 5.28 4.06 20.30
N CYS A 34 5.94 4.99 19.59
CA CYS A 34 6.53 4.73 18.28
C CYS A 34 7.89 5.43 18.11
N ASN A 35 8.64 5.06 17.07
CA ASN A 35 9.95 5.64 16.80
C ASN A 35 9.83 7.08 16.27
N THR A 36 10.82 7.92 16.56
CA THR A 36 10.87 9.32 16.09
C THR A 36 10.87 9.42 14.56
N SER A 37 11.49 8.45 13.87
CA SER A 37 11.45 8.34 12.40
C SER A 37 10.02 8.13 11.87
N THR A 38 9.20 7.36 12.58
CA THR A 38 7.79 7.13 12.23
C THR A 38 6.98 8.42 12.35
N VAL A 39 7.21 9.20 13.41
CA VAL A 39 6.59 10.53 13.60
C VAL A 39 6.97 11.47 12.45
N LYS A 40 8.27 11.57 12.13
CA LYS A 40 8.75 12.40 11.01
C LYS A 40 8.13 11.99 9.67
N LYS A 41 8.08 10.69 9.39
CA LYS A 41 7.50 10.14 8.16
C LYS A 41 6.03 10.54 7.99
N TRP A 42 5.22 10.39 9.03
CA TRP A 42 3.79 10.72 8.95
C TRP A 42 3.54 12.23 8.87
N LEU A 43 4.32 13.06 9.57
CA LEU A 43 4.23 14.51 9.45
C LEU A 43 4.63 15.01 8.04
N ALA A 44 5.68 14.43 7.46
CA ALA A 44 6.08 14.73 6.08
C ALA A 44 4.97 14.32 5.09
N ARG A 45 4.39 13.14 5.27
CA ARG A 45 3.26 12.68 4.44
C ARG A 45 2.02 13.56 4.58
N TRP A 46 1.70 14.01 5.80
CA TRP A 46 0.60 14.94 6.05
C TRP A 46 0.80 16.28 5.32
N LYS A 47 2.04 16.78 5.28
CA LYS A 47 2.37 18.03 4.57
C LYS A 47 2.06 17.92 3.08
N ILE A 48 2.29 16.76 2.47
CA ILE A 48 2.13 16.54 1.02
C ILE A 48 0.69 16.16 0.67
N TYR A 49 0.14 15.11 1.29
CA TYR A 49 -1.09 14.46 0.83
C TYR A 49 -2.32 14.80 1.65
N LYS A 50 -2.16 15.38 2.86
CA LYS A 50 -3.26 15.61 3.83
C LYS A 50 -4.11 14.36 4.13
N TYR A 51 -3.58 13.18 3.83
CA TYR A 51 -4.22 11.89 4.03
C TYR A 51 -3.20 10.86 4.52
N LEU A 52 -3.57 10.10 5.55
CA LEU A 52 -2.68 9.16 6.26
C LEU A 52 -3.06 7.69 6.09
N GLY A 53 -3.97 7.37 5.17
CA GLY A 53 -4.27 5.99 4.81
C GLY A 53 -3.08 5.30 4.16
N ASP A 54 -3.12 3.97 4.14
CA ASP A 54 -2.15 3.19 3.38
C ASP A 54 -2.37 3.43 1.88
N LYS A 55 -1.27 3.50 1.12
CA LYS A 55 -1.40 3.39 -0.34
C LYS A 55 -1.80 1.95 -0.64
N THR A 56 -2.71 1.77 -1.58
CA THR A 56 -2.92 0.46 -2.18
C THR A 56 -1.57 -0.04 -2.69
N ARG A 57 -1.19 -1.25 -2.28
CA ARG A 57 0.00 -1.88 -2.82
C ARG A 57 -0.34 -2.26 -4.26
N SER A 58 0.35 -1.65 -5.23
CA SER A 58 0.41 -2.25 -6.56
C SER A 58 1.16 -3.56 -6.40
N GLY A 59 0.55 -4.67 -6.83
CA GLY A 59 1.28 -5.93 -6.96
C GLY A 59 2.41 -5.79 -7.97
N THR A 60 3.18 -6.85 -8.13
CA THR A 60 4.10 -6.95 -9.26
C THR A 60 3.28 -6.86 -10.55
N PRO A 61 3.67 -6.01 -11.53
CA PRO A 61 3.00 -6.01 -12.83
C PRO A 61 3.06 -7.41 -13.44
N ARG A 62 2.00 -7.81 -14.16
CA ARG A 62 2.02 -9.07 -14.90
C ARG A 62 3.11 -8.99 -15.99
N ILE A 63 3.76 -10.12 -16.24
CA ILE A 63 4.72 -10.26 -17.34
C ILE A 63 3.96 -10.34 -18.68
N THR A 64 2.80 -11.02 -18.69
CA THR A 64 1.96 -11.13 -19.88
C THR A 64 1.16 -9.85 -20.12
N THR A 65 1.10 -9.47 -21.38
CA THR A 65 0.16 -8.47 -21.90
C THR A 65 -1.21 -9.10 -22.16
N GLN A 66 -2.22 -8.27 -22.47
CA GLN A 66 -3.53 -8.79 -22.87
C GLN A 66 -3.46 -9.61 -24.17
N GLU A 67 -2.62 -9.18 -25.12
CA GLU A 67 -2.38 -9.89 -26.38
C GLU A 67 -1.72 -11.25 -26.14
N ASP A 68 -0.76 -11.34 -25.21
CA ASP A 68 -0.16 -12.63 -24.82
C ASP A 68 -1.20 -13.56 -24.18
N ASP A 69 -2.08 -13.03 -23.33
CA ASP A 69 -3.15 -13.80 -22.71
C ASP A 69 -4.15 -14.31 -23.78
N GLU A 70 -4.49 -13.49 -24.78
CA GLU A 70 -5.34 -13.87 -25.92
C GLU A 70 -4.70 -14.96 -26.77
N PHE A 71 -3.40 -14.83 -27.08
CA PHE A 71 -2.66 -15.83 -27.84
C PHE A 71 -2.55 -17.17 -27.10
N ILE A 72 -2.32 -17.15 -25.78
CA ILE A 72 -2.28 -18.36 -24.95
C ILE A 72 -3.64 -19.07 -24.96
N VAL A 73 -4.73 -18.30 -24.86
CA VAL A 73 -6.09 -18.84 -24.88
C VAL A 73 -6.39 -19.48 -26.24
N ASP A 74 -6.08 -18.78 -27.34
CA ASP A 74 -6.28 -19.28 -28.71
C ASP A 74 -5.47 -20.57 -28.96
N ALA A 75 -4.19 -20.55 -28.59
CA ALA A 75 -3.30 -21.71 -28.72
C ALA A 75 -3.74 -22.94 -27.90
N THR A 76 -4.52 -22.74 -26.82
CA THR A 76 -5.08 -23.86 -26.05
C THR A 76 -6.36 -24.45 -26.64
N PHE A 77 -7.12 -23.67 -27.43
CA PHE A 77 -8.32 -24.16 -28.11
C PHE A 77 -8.01 -24.87 -29.44
N ASP A 78 -6.86 -24.57 -30.06
CA ASP A 78 -6.40 -25.23 -31.30
C ASP A 78 -5.71 -26.60 -31.08
N VAL A 79 -5.52 -27.03 -29.83
CA VAL A 79 -5.11 -28.41 -29.53
C VAL A 79 -6.36 -29.28 -29.51
N GLU A 80 -6.85 -29.66 -30.69
CA GLU A 80 -7.78 -30.77 -30.82
C GLU A 80 -7.20 -32.01 -30.11
N GLU A 81 -8.01 -32.63 -29.25
CA GLU A 81 -7.69 -33.89 -28.59
C GLU A 81 -7.16 -34.90 -29.63
N PRO A 82 -6.00 -35.56 -29.41
CA PRO A 82 -5.62 -36.67 -30.26
C PRO A 82 -6.56 -37.83 -29.94
N THR A 83 -7.74 -37.87 -30.57
CA THR A 83 -8.61 -39.04 -30.56
C THR A 83 -7.88 -40.14 -31.32
N SER A 84 -7.19 -40.97 -30.53
CA SER A 84 -6.55 -42.23 -30.88
C SER A 84 -7.33 -42.95 -31.98
N LYS A 85 -6.75 -43.04 -33.19
CA LYS A 85 -7.15 -44.01 -34.21
C LYS A 85 -7.01 -45.41 -33.59
N LYS A 86 -8.13 -46.00 -33.18
CA LYS A 86 -8.20 -47.43 -32.89
C LYS A 86 -8.25 -48.20 -34.20
N VAL A 87 -7.28 -49.10 -34.32
CA VAL A 87 -7.06 -50.16 -35.32
C VAL A 87 -8.29 -51.04 -35.47
#